data_AF-A0AAW5LT79-F1
#
_entry.id   AF-A0AAW5LT79-F1
#
_cell.length_a   1.000
_cell.length_b   1.000
_cell.length_c   1.000
_cell.angle_alpha   90.00
_cell.angle_beta   90.00
_cell.angle_gamma   90.00
#
_symmetry.space_group_name_H-M   'P 1'
#
loop_
_entity.id
_entity.type
_entity.pdbx_description
1 polymer ?
#
loop_
_entity_poly.entity_id
_entity_poly.type
_entity_poly.pdbx_seq_one_letter_code
_entity_poly.pdbx_strand_id
1 'polypeptide(L)'
;MKEKYSDDTTLSIQQSKIYDGQDAFLYTNHHYSKLKFVNLSSAHAAVDLKEKYFACKIALLNFADYLSPGGRYLQGATAQEEILCHQSNLYQIISNFNKYYEWNNQHINYHLYRNRAIYSPNVVFTNLDGN
;
A
#
# COMPACT_ATOMS: atom_id res chain seq x y z
N MET A 1 3.23 -0.83 18.35
CA MET A 1 3.78 -0.42 17.03
C MET A 1 4.16 1.06 16.96
N LYS A 2 3.37 2.00 17.52
CA LYS A 2 3.62 3.46 17.39
C LYS A 2 5.01 3.96 17.79
N GLU A 3 5.65 3.36 18.81
CA GLU A 3 6.93 3.91 19.32
C GLU A 3 8.18 3.44 18.54
N LYS A 4 8.20 2.21 18.01
CA LYS A 4 9.44 1.63 17.44
C LYS A 4 9.77 2.13 16.02
N TYR A 5 8.76 2.51 15.24
CA TYR A 5 8.92 2.94 13.84
C TYR A 5 8.24 4.30 13.59
N SER A 6 8.16 5.15 14.62
CA SER A 6 7.50 6.46 14.54
C SER A 6 8.13 7.35 13.47
N ASP A 7 9.46 7.38 13.43
CA ASP A 7 10.22 8.21 12.50
C ASP A 7 10.05 7.72 11.05
N ASP A 8 10.18 6.40 10.82
CA ASP A 8 9.95 5.79 9.51
C ASP A 8 8.52 6.04 9.01
N THR A 9 7.54 5.92 9.91
CA THR A 9 6.12 6.17 9.61
C THR A 9 5.90 7.63 9.23
N THR A 10 6.47 8.56 10.01
CA THR A 10 6.36 10.01 9.75
C THR A 10 7.01 10.38 8.43
N LEU A 11 8.20 9.85 8.16
CA LEU A 11 8.92 10.07 6.90
C LEU A 11 8.11 9.52 5.72
N SER A 12 7.55 8.32 5.84
CA SER A 12 6.70 7.73 4.81
C SER A 12 5.47 8.60 4.53
N ILE A 13 4.77 9.06 5.56
CA ILE A 13 3.62 9.98 5.42
C ILE A 13 4.02 11.25 4.65
N GLN A 14 5.15 11.86 4.99
CA GLN A 14 5.62 13.09 4.34
C GLN A 14 6.01 12.88 2.87
N GLN A 15 6.54 11.70 2.53
CA GLN A 15 6.98 11.35 1.18
C GLN A 15 5.88 10.72 0.32
N SER A 16 4.78 10.31 0.94
CA SER A 16 3.61 9.77 0.26
C SER A 16 2.97 10.80 -0.67
N LYS A 17 2.51 10.34 -1.82
CA LYS A 17 1.90 11.19 -2.85
C LYS A 17 0.56 10.61 -3.30
N ILE A 18 -0.44 11.49 -3.40
CA ILE A 18 -1.70 11.19 -4.07
C ILE A 18 -1.52 11.42 -5.57
N TYR A 19 -1.96 10.46 -6.36
CA TYR A 19 -2.10 10.57 -7.79
C TYR A 19 -3.57 10.55 -8.19
N ASP A 20 -3.92 11.26 -9.26
CA ASP A 20 -5.24 11.23 -9.88
C ASP A 20 -5.17 11.19 -11.42
N GLY A 21 -6.33 11.28 -12.07
CA GLY A 21 -6.44 11.20 -13.53
C GLY A 21 -5.77 12.33 -14.32
N GLN A 22 -5.25 13.36 -13.65
CA GLN A 22 -4.51 14.47 -14.27
C GLN A 22 -2.99 14.24 -14.23
N ASP A 23 -2.50 13.32 -13.40
CA ASP A 23 -1.07 12.99 -13.36
C ASP A 23 -0.63 12.28 -14.65
N ALA A 24 0.45 12.79 -15.24
CA ALA A 24 1.05 12.20 -16.43
C ALA A 24 2.17 11.22 -16.06
N PHE A 25 2.15 10.03 -16.68
CA PHE A 25 3.19 9.02 -16.52
C PHE A 25 3.94 8.85 -17.83
N LEU A 26 5.27 8.98 -17.78
CA LEU A 26 6.12 8.72 -18.93
C LEU A 26 6.21 7.21 -19.15
N TYR A 27 5.80 6.77 -20.33
CA TYR A 27 6.01 5.40 -20.75
C TYR A 27 7.47 5.23 -21.14
N THR A 28 8.21 4.43 -20.37
CA THR A 28 9.59 4.04 -20.73
C THR A 28 9.55 2.70 -21.47
N ASN A 29 10.46 2.54 -22.45
CA ASN A 29 10.47 1.41 -23.39
C ASN A 29 10.27 0.02 -22.73
N HIS A 30 9.67 -0.89 -23.50
CA HIS A 30 9.36 -2.25 -23.10
C HIS A 30 10.63 -3.05 -22.79
N HIS A 31 10.97 -3.16 -21.51
CA HIS A 31 11.69 -4.34 -21.03
C HIS A 31 10.67 -5.45 -20.80
N TYR A 32 10.90 -6.63 -21.35
CA TYR A 32 10.08 -7.80 -21.04
C TYR A 32 10.26 -8.15 -19.56
N SER A 33 9.20 -7.94 -18.78
CA SER A 33 9.17 -8.34 -17.37
C SER A 33 9.19 -9.85 -17.23
N LYS A 34 9.99 -10.36 -16.28
CA LYS A 34 9.89 -11.76 -15.86
C LYS A 34 8.65 -11.93 -15.01
N LEU A 35 7.69 -12.73 -15.49
CA LEU A 35 6.48 -13.05 -14.76
C LEU A 35 6.68 -14.34 -13.96
N LYS A 36 6.21 -14.35 -12.71
CA LYS A 36 6.22 -15.52 -11.84
C LYS A 36 4.91 -15.56 -11.07
N PHE A 37 4.28 -16.74 -11.04
CA PHE A 37 3.10 -17.01 -10.22
C PHE A 37 3.53 -17.84 -9.02
N VAL A 38 3.16 -17.41 -7.82
CA VAL A 38 3.50 -18.06 -6.54
C VAL A 38 2.29 -18.06 -5.63
N ASN A 39 2.18 -19.08 -4.80
CA ASN A 39 1.17 -19.15 -3.75
C ASN A 39 1.71 -18.53 -2.46
N LEU A 40 1.83 -17.20 -2.43
CA LEU A 40 2.32 -16.42 -1.28
C LEU A 40 1.42 -15.20 -1.07
N SER A 41 1.33 -14.72 0.18
CA SER A 41 0.74 -13.40 0.43
C SER A 41 1.63 -12.30 -0.16
N SER A 42 1.05 -11.11 -0.41
CA SER A 42 1.80 -9.98 -0.96
C SER A 42 3.00 -9.58 -0.08
N ALA A 43 2.86 -9.63 1.24
CA ALA A 43 3.94 -9.33 2.17
C ALA A 43 5.09 -10.35 2.06
N HIS A 44 4.79 -11.65 2.09
CA HIS A 44 5.81 -12.69 1.94
C HIS A 44 6.49 -12.62 0.57
N ALA A 45 5.74 -12.40 -0.50
CA ALA A 45 6.32 -12.22 -1.84
C ALA A 45 7.26 -11.00 -1.90
N ALA A 46 6.94 -9.90 -1.21
CA ALA A 46 7.83 -8.74 -1.16
C ALA A 46 9.13 -9.02 -0.41
N VAL A 47 9.06 -9.78 0.69
CA VAL A 47 10.23 -10.16 1.50
C VAL A 47 11.14 -11.07 0.69
N ASP A 48 10.60 -12.15 0.10
CA ASP A 48 11.34 -13.06 -0.79
C ASP A 48 12.05 -12.30 -1.92
N LEU A 49 11.33 -11.34 -2.54
CA LEU A 49 11.90 -10.51 -3.61
C LEU A 49 12.95 -9.54 -3.09
N LYS A 50 12.77 -8.98 -1.89
CA LYS A 50 13.72 -8.04 -1.30
C LYS A 50 15.00 -8.74 -0.87
N GLU A 51 14.92 -9.96 -0.34
CA GLU A 51 16.10 -10.78 -0.04
C GLU A 51 16.88 -11.13 -1.31
N LYS A 52 16.15 -11.55 -2.36
CA LYS A 52 16.76 -11.92 -3.65
C LYS A 52 17.35 -10.72 -4.41
N TYR A 53 16.71 -9.56 -4.31
CA TYR A 53 17.06 -8.35 -5.05
C TYR A 53 17.24 -7.16 -4.09
N PHE A 54 18.15 -7.29 -3.13
CA PHE A 54 18.33 -6.32 -2.03
C PHE A 54 18.56 -4.87 -2.47
N ALA A 55 19.22 -4.64 -3.61
CA ALA A 55 19.47 -3.31 -4.16
C ALA A 55 18.25 -2.70 -4.89
N CYS A 56 17.24 -3.52 -5.23
CA CYS A 56 16.06 -3.07 -5.95
C CYS A 56 14.99 -2.51 -5.00
N LYS A 57 14.17 -1.60 -5.54
CA LYS A 57 12.91 -1.20 -4.91
C LYS A 57 11.84 -2.22 -5.27
N ILE A 58 11.06 -2.62 -4.27
CA ILE A 58 9.90 -3.48 -4.44
C ILE A 58 8.66 -2.60 -4.28
N ALA A 59 7.72 -2.71 -5.22
CA ALA A 59 6.42 -2.06 -5.13
C ALA A 59 5.34 -3.14 -4.95
N LEU A 60 4.41 -2.89 -4.04
CA LEU A 60 3.26 -3.74 -3.81
C LEU A 60 1.98 -3.01 -4.22
N LEU A 61 1.07 -3.74 -4.85
CA LEU A 61 -0.28 -3.26 -5.09
C LEU A 61 -1.15 -3.64 -3.87
N ASN A 62 -1.73 -2.61 -3.24
CA ASN A 62 -2.76 -2.78 -2.22
C ASN A 62 -4.12 -2.89 -2.92
N PHE A 63 -4.92 -3.91 -2.59
CA PHE A 63 -6.32 -4.02 -3.03
C PHE A 63 -7.22 -3.17 -2.14
N ALA A 64 -6.97 -1.86 -2.19
CA ALA A 64 -7.48 -0.90 -1.23
C ALA A 64 -9.00 -0.75 -1.25
N ASP A 65 -9.60 -0.63 -0.08
CA ASP A 65 -10.92 -0.05 0.09
C ASP A 65 -10.87 1.42 -0.35
N TYR A 66 -11.78 1.77 -1.27
CA TYR A 66 -11.88 3.11 -1.81
C TYR A 66 -12.37 4.13 -0.75
N LEU A 67 -13.16 3.68 0.22
CA LEU A 67 -13.89 4.53 1.16
C LEU A 67 -13.19 4.66 2.51
N SER A 68 -12.48 3.62 2.95
CA SER A 68 -11.91 3.55 4.29
C SER A 68 -10.43 3.15 4.25
N PRO A 69 -9.54 3.81 5.01
CA PRO A 69 -8.15 3.39 5.10
C PRO A 69 -8.05 2.01 5.76
N GLY A 70 -7.46 1.04 5.06
CA GLY A 70 -7.23 -0.29 5.60
C GLY A 70 -8.49 -1.13 5.74
N GLY A 71 -9.57 -0.81 5.02
CA GLY A 71 -10.82 -1.55 5.04
C GLY A 71 -11.32 -1.84 6.46
N ARG A 72 -11.43 -3.12 6.81
CA ARG A 72 -11.87 -3.58 8.14
C ARG A 72 -10.73 -4.05 9.04
N TYR A 73 -9.51 -3.54 8.82
CA TYR A 73 -8.31 -3.89 9.59
C TYR A 73 -8.51 -3.81 11.11
N LEU A 74 -9.11 -2.73 11.61
CA LEU A 74 -9.37 -2.56 13.05
C LEU A 74 -10.36 -3.58 13.63
N GLN A 75 -11.14 -4.25 12.77
CA GLN A 75 -12.09 -5.30 13.12
C GLN A 75 -11.48 -6.71 13.00
N GLY A 76 -10.18 -6.82 12.68
CA GLY A 76 -9.48 -8.10 12.53
C GLY A 76 -9.84 -8.85 11.24
N ALA A 77 -10.30 -8.14 10.21
CA ALA A 77 -10.50 -8.75 8.90
C ALA A 77 -9.16 -9.15 8.25
N THR A 78 -9.22 -10.10 7.33
CA THR A 78 -8.04 -10.78 6.77
C THR A 78 -8.02 -10.79 5.23
N ALA A 79 -8.71 -9.85 4.60
CA ALA A 79 -8.51 -9.60 3.18
C ALA A 79 -7.12 -8.98 2.92
N GLN A 80 -6.75 -8.85 1.64
CA GLN A 80 -5.35 -8.54 1.27
C GLN A 80 -4.86 -7.20 1.83
N GLU A 81 -5.70 -6.15 1.78
CA GLU A 81 -5.37 -4.85 2.34
C GLU A 81 -5.17 -4.94 3.86
N GLU A 82 -6.07 -5.63 4.55
CA GLU A 82 -6.01 -5.78 6.00
C GLU A 82 -4.78 -6.56 6.43
N ILE A 83 -4.42 -7.62 5.71
CA ILE A 83 -3.16 -8.34 5.95
C ILE A 83 -1.97 -7.40 5.78
N LEU A 84 -1.91 -6.58 4.73
CA LEU A 84 -0.83 -5.59 4.59
C LEU A 84 -0.80 -4.62 5.79
N CYS A 85 -1.97 -4.19 6.29
CA CYS A 85 -2.08 -3.34 7.46
C CYS A 85 -1.68 -4.05 8.77
N HIS A 86 -1.93 -5.35 8.92
CA HIS A 86 -1.50 -6.15 10.08
C HIS A 86 0.02 -6.38 10.09
N GLN A 87 0.62 -6.56 8.93
CA GLN A 87 2.02 -6.95 8.81
C GLN A 87 2.97 -5.76 8.66
N SER A 88 2.47 -4.52 8.57
CA SER A 88 3.26 -3.32 8.34
C SER A 88 2.74 -2.08 9.06
N ASN A 89 3.44 -0.96 8.92
CA ASN A 89 2.96 0.37 9.33
C ASN A 89 2.03 1.04 8.31
N LEU A 90 1.54 0.32 7.29
CA LEU A 90 0.73 0.88 6.20
C LEU A 90 -0.52 1.59 6.70
N TYR A 91 -1.26 1.00 7.65
CA TYR A 91 -2.48 1.61 8.19
C TYR A 91 -2.21 2.98 8.81
N GLN A 92 -1.15 3.09 9.60
CA GLN A 92 -0.72 4.34 10.23
C GLN A 92 -0.33 5.38 9.17
N ILE A 93 0.18 4.97 8.02
CA ILE A 93 0.49 5.89 6.91
C ILE A 93 -0.81 6.35 6.23
N ILE A 94 -1.61 5.42 5.71
CA ILE A 94 -2.77 5.76 4.87
C ILE A 94 -3.91 6.44 5.68
N SER A 95 -4.03 6.17 6.98
CA SER A 95 -4.98 6.86 7.86
C SER A 95 -4.69 8.36 8.05
N ASN A 96 -3.51 8.86 7.66
CA ASN A 96 -3.22 10.30 7.67
C ASN A 96 -3.78 11.04 6.44
N PHE A 97 -4.37 10.33 5.47
CA PHE A 97 -4.90 10.91 4.23
C PHE A 97 -6.42 11.11 4.28
N ASN A 98 -6.97 11.63 5.39
CA ASN A 98 -8.43 11.79 5.57
C ASN A 98 -9.12 12.51 4.40
N LYS A 99 -8.52 13.59 3.89
CA LYS A 99 -9.06 14.34 2.74
C LYS A 99 -9.20 13.50 1.46
N TYR A 100 -8.33 12.50 1.28
CA TYR A 100 -8.41 11.57 0.15
C TYR A 100 -9.69 10.74 0.24
N TYR A 101 -9.94 10.14 1.41
CA TYR A 101 -11.10 9.29 1.68
C TYR A 101 -12.41 10.08 1.78
N GLU A 102 -12.40 11.27 2.37
CA GLU A 102 -13.56 12.18 2.38
C GLU A 102 -14.01 12.52 0.96
N TRP A 103 -13.07 12.86 0.07
CA TRP A 103 -13.37 13.09 -1.33
C TRP A 103 -13.93 11.82 -1.99
N ASN A 104 -13.32 10.66 -1.75
CA ASN A 104 -13.78 9.39 -2.32
C ASN A 104 -15.23 9.06 -1.92
N ASN A 105 -15.57 9.27 -0.66
CA ASN A 105 -16.94 9.09 -0.15
C ASN A 105 -17.96 10.00 -0.86
N GLN A 106 -17.55 11.19 -1.30
CA GLN A 106 -18.40 12.09 -2.09
C GLN A 106 -18.45 11.72 -3.59
N HIS A 107 -17.58 10.82 -4.06
CA HIS A 107 -17.38 10.50 -5.48
C HIS A 107 -17.33 8.99 -5.74
N ILE A 108 -18.34 8.27 -5.27
CA ILE A 108 -18.44 6.80 -5.35
C ILE A 108 -18.58 6.29 -6.80
N ASN A 109 -19.14 7.12 -7.69
CA ASN A 109 -19.29 6.80 -9.12
C ASN A 109 -19.97 5.43 -9.36
N TYR A 110 -21.11 5.18 -8.71
CA TYR A 110 -21.84 3.91 -8.82
C TYR A 110 -20.96 2.66 -8.60
N HIS A 111 -20.00 2.73 -7.68
CA HIS A 111 -19.02 1.69 -7.35
C HIS A 111 -17.97 1.39 -8.43
N LEU A 112 -17.96 2.14 -9.54
CA LEU A 112 -16.84 2.12 -10.50
C LEU A 112 -15.64 2.93 -9.97
N TYR A 113 -15.85 3.75 -8.94
CA TYR A 113 -14.82 4.58 -8.32
C TYR A 113 -14.11 5.50 -9.33
N ARG A 114 -13.00 6.09 -8.92
CA ARG A 114 -12.20 7.01 -9.74
C ARG A 114 -10.74 6.58 -9.74
N ASN A 115 -10.03 6.91 -10.82
CA ASN A 115 -8.60 6.65 -10.98
C ASN A 115 -7.80 7.55 -10.05
N ARG A 116 -7.64 7.12 -8.80
CA ARG A 116 -6.86 7.79 -7.77
C ARG A 116 -6.05 6.76 -7.00
N ALA A 117 -4.87 7.13 -6.55
CA ALA A 117 -4.01 6.24 -5.79
C ALA A 117 -3.20 7.01 -4.75
N ILE A 118 -2.86 6.34 -3.65
CA ILE A 118 -1.85 6.80 -2.71
C ILE A 118 -0.60 5.94 -2.95
N TYR A 119 0.50 6.58 -3.32
CA TYR A 119 1.82 5.95 -3.30
C TYR A 119 2.46 6.20 -1.94
N SER A 120 2.78 5.13 -1.22
CA SER A 120 3.46 5.20 0.09
C SER A 120 4.86 4.59 0.02
N PRO A 121 5.94 5.39 0.00
CA PRO A 121 7.30 4.87 -0.02
C PRO A 121 7.73 4.38 1.36
N ASN A 122 8.71 3.45 1.40
CA ASN A 122 9.39 3.03 2.63
C ASN A 122 8.45 2.48 3.73
N VAL A 123 7.39 1.78 3.33
CA VAL A 123 6.53 1.02 4.27
C VAL A 123 7.37 -0.06 4.96
N VAL A 124 7.27 -0.10 6.29
CA VAL A 124 8.04 -1.04 7.14
C VAL A 124 7.15 -2.23 7.48
N PHE A 125 7.61 -3.43 7.13
CA PHE A 125 6.98 -4.69 7.52
C PHE A 125 7.59 -5.19 8.83
N THR A 126 6.75 -5.56 9.79
CA THR A 126 7.18 -5.88 11.17
C THR A 126 6.71 -7.23 11.67
N ASN A 127 5.57 -7.73 11.16
CA ASN A 127 4.93 -8.95 11.64
C ASN A 127 4.66 -9.88 10.45
N LEU A 128 5.71 -10.50 9.93
CA LEU A 128 5.59 -11.45 8.81
C LEU A 128 5.13 -12.83 9.30
N ASP A 129 5.56 -13.20 10.50
CA ASP A 129 5.14 -14.38 11.23
C ASP A 129 3.98 -13.97 12.15
N GLY A 130 2.74 -14.19 11.72
CA GLY A 130 1.59 -13.91 12.57
C GLY A 130 1.66 -14.72 13.87
N ASN A 131 1.91 -14.03 14.98
CA ASN A 131 1.56 -14.45 16.34
C ASN A 131 0.76 -13.31 16.98
#